data_AF-A0A925RIS5-F1
#
_entry.id   AF-A0A925RIS5-F1
#
_cell.length_a   1.000
_cell.length_b   1.000
_cell.length_c   1.000
_cell.angle_alpha   90.00
_cell.angle_beta   90.00
_cell.angle_gamma   90.00
#
_symmetry.space_group_name_H-M   'P 1'
#
loop_
_entity.id
_entity.type
_entity.pdbx_description
1 polymer ?
#
loop_
_entity_poly.entity_id
_entity_poly.type
_entity_poly.pdbx_seq_one_letter_code
_entity_poly.pdbx_strand_id
1 'polypeptide(L)' 'MFQHFWEFGQFIAGDRTFDAVIRNTQMIGEAVKNVPDDVRDRNPEIEWRKIAGLRDILAHTYFQIENESIWDVV' A
#
# COMPACT_ATOMS: atom_id res chain seq x y z
N MET A 1 1.09 3.04 -12.02
CA MET A 1 2.31 3.80 -12.41
C MET A 1 3.55 2.90 -12.46
N PHE A 2 3.58 1.79 -11.72
CA PHE A 2 4.67 0.80 -11.75
C PHE A 2 4.57 -0.22 -12.90
N GLN A 3 3.36 -0.57 -13.34
CA GLN A 3 3.12 -1.53 -14.43
C GLN A 3 3.70 -1.13 -15.80
N HIS A 4 4.12 0.13 -15.97
CA HIS A 4 4.78 0.60 -17.19
C HIS A 4 6.30 0.41 -17.19
N PHE A 5 6.89 0.12 -16.03
CA PHE A 5 8.34 0.03 -15.87
C PHE A 5 8.79 -1.37 -15.42
N TRP A 6 7.91 -2.14 -14.78
CA TRP A 6 8.24 -3.42 -14.18
C TRP A 6 7.15 -4.44 -14.53
N GLU A 7 7.56 -5.60 -15.03
CA GLU A 7 6.69 -6.77 -15.14
C GLU A 7 6.54 -7.44 -13.76
N PHE A 8 5.43 -8.13 -13.49
CA PHE A 8 5.18 -8.80 -12.20
C PHE A 8 6.35 -9.68 -11.75
N GLY A 9 6.91 -10.48 -12.67
CA GLY A 9 8.07 -11.34 -12.39
C GLY A 9 9.34 -10.57 -12.00
N GLN A 10 9.53 -9.35 -12.51
CA GLN A 10 10.67 -8.49 -12.15
C GLN A 10 10.45 -7.79 -10.81
N PHE A 11 9.20 -7.45 -10.51
CA PHE A 11 8.79 -6.85 -9.24
C PHE A 11 9.04 -7.81 -8.06
N ILE A 12 8.60 -9.05 -8.17
CA ILE A 12 8.74 -10.04 -7.09
C ILE A 12 10.17 -10.60 -6.96
N ALA A 13 10.94 -10.60 -8.04
CA ALA A 13 12.34 -11.06 -8.01
C ALA A 13 13.30 -10.01 -7.43
N GLY A 14 12.86 -8.75 -7.34
CA GLY A 14 13.65 -7.65 -6.79
C GLY A 14 13.32 -7.41 -5.32
N ASP A 15 13.91 -8.17 -4.40
CA ASP A 15 13.69 -8.05 -2.95
C ASP A 15 13.68 -6.59 -2.47
N ARG A 16 14.64 -5.78 -2.94
CA ARG A 16 14.74 -4.35 -2.59
C ARG A 16 13.56 -3.51 -3.06
N THR A 17 13.04 -3.76 -4.25
CA THR A 17 11.93 -2.98 -4.80
C THR A 17 10.61 -3.41 -4.19
N PHE A 18 10.41 -4.71 -4.02
CA PHE A 18 9.26 -5.23 -3.30
C PHE A 18 9.21 -4.65 -1.88
N ASP A 19 10.29 -4.75 -1.12
CA ASP A 19 10.39 -4.18 0.24
C ASP A 19 10.18 -2.67 0.26
N ALA A 20 10.76 -1.93 -0.71
CA ALA A 20 10.57 -0.49 -0.81
C ALA A 20 9.11 -0.12 -1.06
N VAL A 21 8.41 -0.87 -1.92
CA VAL A 21 6.98 -0.68 -2.19
C VAL A 21 6.16 -0.97 -0.94
N ILE A 22 6.39 -2.10 -0.26
CA ILE A 22 5.70 -2.42 0.99
C ILE A 22 5.89 -1.30 2.02
N ARG A 23 7.13 -0.85 2.21
CA ARG A 23 7.45 0.21 3.17
C ARG A 23 6.77 1.53 2.81
N ASN A 24 6.78 1.92 1.55
CA ASN A 24 6.14 3.16 1.10
C ASN A 24 4.62 3.09 1.26
N THR A 25 4.00 1.96 0.95
CA THR A 25 2.57 1.74 1.16
C THR A 25 2.19 1.83 2.65
N GLN A 26 3.00 1.26 3.53
CA GLN A 26 2.81 1.41 4.98
C GLN A 26 2.92 2.87 5.43
N MET A 27 3.89 3.64 4.93
CA MET A 27 4.03 5.08 5.25
C MET A 27 2.82 5.89 4.78
N ILE A 28 2.29 5.60 3.58
CA ILE A 28 1.08 6.26 3.08
C ILE A 28 -0.12 5.96 3.98
N GLY A 29 -0.34 4.70 4.35
CA GLY A 29 -1.45 4.35 5.23
C GLY A 29 -1.31 4.93 6.63
N GLU A 30 -0.09 5.05 7.16
CA GLU A 30 0.17 5.76 8.42
C GLU A 30 -0.14 7.26 8.30
N ALA A 31 0.27 7.90 7.20
CA ALA A 31 -0.05 9.30 6.94
C ALA A 31 -1.56 9.50 6.86
N VAL A 32 -2.28 8.59 6.20
CA VAL A 32 -3.75 8.60 6.13
C VAL A 32 -4.39 8.56 7.52
N LYS A 33 -3.86 7.77 8.48
CA LYS A 33 -4.36 7.73 9.86
C LYS A 33 -4.24 9.06 10.60
N ASN A 34 -3.31 9.92 10.19
CA ASN A 34 -3.09 11.24 10.77
C ASN A 34 -3.83 12.38 10.05
N VAL A 35 -4.54 12.09 8.95
CA VAL A 35 -5.40 13.09 8.28
C VAL A 35 -6.56 13.46 9.21
N PRO A 36 -6.82 14.77 9.45
CA PRO A 36 -7.96 15.22 10.25
C PRO A 36 -9.31 14.75 9.71
N ASP A 37 -10.27 14.48 10.60
CA ASP A 37 -11.58 13.95 10.20
C ASP A 37 -12.37 14.93 9.32
N ASP A 38 -12.26 16.24 9.55
CA ASP A 38 -12.93 17.25 8.72
C ASP A 38 -12.42 17.26 7.26
N VAL A 39 -11.16 16.86 7.05
CA VAL A 39 -10.60 16.68 5.70
C VAL A 39 -11.12 15.39 5.07
N ARG A 40 -11.22 14.30 5.85
CA ARG A 40 -11.77 13.02 5.36
C ARG A 40 -13.24 13.17 4.96
N ASP A 41 -14.03 13.85 5.79
CA ASP A 41 -15.45 14.07 5.58
C ASP A 41 -15.74 14.91 4.32
N ARG A 42 -14.82 15.80 3.95
CA ARG A 42 -14.92 16.62 2.72
C ARG A 42 -14.53 15.86 1.45
N ASN A 43 -13.86 14.72 1.57
CA ASN A 43 -13.40 13.89 0.44
C ASN A 43 -13.87 12.44 0.63
N PRO A 44 -15.19 12.17 0.70
CA PRO A 44 -15.74 10.85 0.99
C PRO A 44 -15.53 9.83 -0.15
N GLU A 45 -15.15 10.29 -1.35
CA GLU A 45 -14.78 9.44 -2.49
C GLU A 45 -13.45 8.70 -2.27
N ILE A 46 -12.62 9.17 -1.34
CA ILE A 46 -11.38 8.50 -0.96
C ILE A 46 -11.70 7.42 0.06
N GLU A 47 -11.19 6.22 -0.21
CA GLU A 47 -11.40 5.02 0.61
C GLU A 47 -10.50 5.01 1.86
N TRP A 48 -10.59 6.06 2.69
CA TRP A 48 -9.73 6.31 3.86
C TRP A 48 -9.55 5.09 4.75
N ARG A 49 -10.67 4.41 5.07
CA ARG A 49 -10.67 3.22 5.93
C ARG A 49 -9.92 2.05 5.30
N LYS A 50 -10.05 1.85 3.98
CA LYS A 50 -9.31 0.79 3.27
C LYS A 50 -7.82 1.06 3.27
N ILE A 51 -7.41 2.32 3.06
CA ILE A 51 -5.99 2.71 3.04
C ILE A 51 -5.36 2.54 4.43
N ALA A 52 -6.03 3.00 5.49
CA ALA A 52 -5.57 2.79 6.86
C ALA A 52 -5.53 1.30 7.25
N GLY A 53 -6.55 0.53 6.85
CA GLY A 53 -6.61 -0.91 7.10
C GLY A 53 -5.52 -1.70 6.37
N LEU A 54 -5.18 -1.32 5.13
CA LEU A 54 -4.09 -1.92 4.38
C LEU A 54 -2.76 -1.78 5.12
N ARG A 55 -2.46 -0.60 5.68
CA ARG A 55 -1.26 -0.42 6.51
C ARG A 55 -1.25 -1.39 7.69
N ASP A 56 -2.38 -1.58 8.37
CA ASP A 56 -2.43 -2.45 9.54
C ASP A 56 -2.17 -3.91 9.16
N ILE A 57 -2.75 -4.37 8.04
CA ILE A 57 -2.47 -5.68 7.45
C ILE A 57 -0.98 -5.81 7.10
N LEU A 58 -0.43 -4.86 6.34
CA LEU A 58 0.99 -4.89 5.95
C LEU A 58 1.93 -4.88 7.16
N ALA A 59 1.64 -4.11 8.20
CA ALA A 59 2.49 -4.07 9.39
C ALA A 59 2.53 -5.40 10.17
N HIS A 60 1.48 -6.23 10.07
CA HIS A 60 1.34 -7.44 10.88
C HIS A 60 1.57 -8.73 10.10
N THR A 61 1.26 -8.74 8.80
CA THR A 61 1.19 -9.98 8.03
C THR A 61 1.84 -9.88 6.65
N TYR A 62 2.64 -8.85 6.33
CA TYR A 62 3.22 -8.72 4.97
C TYR A 62 4.01 -9.95 4.51
N PHE A 63 4.67 -10.65 5.44
CA PHE A 63 5.42 -11.88 5.17
C PHE A 63 4.52 -13.10 4.82
N GLN A 64 3.20 -12.97 4.93
CA GLN A 64 2.19 -13.98 4.60
C GLN A 64 1.29 -13.56 3.44
N ILE A 65 1.44 -12.34 2.92
CA ILE A 65 0.59 -11.86 1.82
C ILE A 65 1.15 -12.37 0.50
N GLU A 66 0.27 -12.88 -0.36
CA GLU A 66 0.63 -13.28 -1.71
C GLU A 66 1.10 -12.06 -2.51
N ASN A 67 2.21 -12.21 -3.25
CA ASN A 67 2.84 -11.10 -3.97
C ASN A 67 1.90 -10.44 -4.98
N GLU A 68 1.00 -11.22 -5.56
CA GLU A 68 -0.08 -10.81 -6.46
C GLU A 68 -1.01 -9.78 -5.78
N SER A 69 -1.34 -9.98 -4.50
CA SER A 69 -2.19 -9.05 -3.75
C SER A 69 -1.51 -7.70 -3.52
N ILE A 70 -0.18 -7.68 -3.41
CA ILE A 70 0.60 -6.44 -3.31
C ILE A 70 0.67 -5.74 -4.66
N TRP A 71 0.81 -6.51 -5.74
CA TRP A 71 0.83 -5.98 -7.10
C TRP A 71 -0.50 -5.32 -7.49
N ASP A 72 -1.63 -5.86 -7.06
CA ASP A 72 -2.96 -5.28 -7.33
C ASP A 72 -3.17 -3.90 -6.70
N VAL A 73 -2.39 -3.55 -5.67
CA VAL A 73 -2.42 -2.23 -5.02
C VAL A 73 -1.66 -1.16 -5.84
N VAL A 74 -0.78 -1.56 -6.76
CA VAL A 74 0.34 -0.78 -7.34
C VAL A 74 0.16 -0.41 -8.82
#